data_AF-L1J6P8-F1
#
_entry.id   AF-L1J6P8-F1
#
_cell.length_a   1.000
_cell.length_b   1.000
_cell.length_c   1.000
_cell.angle_alpha   90.00
_cell.angle_beta   90.00
_cell.angle_gamma   90.00
#
_symmetry.space_group_name_H-M   'P 1'
#
loop_
_entity.id
_entity.type
_entity.pdbx_description
1 polymer ?
#
loop_
_entity_poly.entity_id
_entity_poly.type
_entity_poly.pdbx_seq_one_letter_code
_entity_poly.pdbx_strand_id
1 'polypeptide(L)'
;MGVERNIVFLILMLLKNAYAVFCFHSPLQGFNHLKPKNRLFYSLRSQAAYLNEETWREKVWAHRKRVYELLSPGFLRGEERKESSDRGDSAVEFAALDPHNPIYNFLLEYYNVRGRKGTKRLARWSPGFNVRERLQLLLGGGTAADAREFQVFLENASEEDVEEALLCSKGTFVTHEEMGKRGLVYSLQELRSADELATYNWYKSILASTAANAPVLNCYGLHEWAMQYQPEGEPDPPSRSYQKLKLRVSQQVINDAVEQNVVCCTHFDALRFFAPAAKKLNKHDPSFLSRENQLLLENPACLHSSMDLLKIAIKLSPFGEAETLADALEVSIMSRTLDVAASPYDARDYGLSPIMIETAEGKSVYKAQQVKLFNSF
;
A
#
# COMPACT_ATOMS: atom_id res chain seq x y z
N MET A 1 -9.09 -23.01 -7.80
CA MET A 1 -7.82 -22.55 -7.22
C MET A 1 -7.51 -21.06 -7.48
N GLY A 2 -8.48 -20.21 -7.87
CA GLY A 2 -8.18 -18.83 -8.33
C GLY A 2 -8.69 -17.66 -7.48
N VAL A 3 -9.37 -17.90 -6.35
CA VAL A 3 -10.00 -16.82 -5.54
C VAL A 3 -9.10 -16.38 -4.36
N GLU A 4 -8.06 -17.15 -4.05
CA GLU A 4 -7.36 -17.03 -2.75
C GLU A 4 -6.26 -15.97 -2.67
N ARG A 5 -5.92 -15.30 -3.78
CA ARG A 5 -4.85 -14.30 -3.81
C ARG A 5 -5.25 -12.96 -4.42
N ASN A 6 -6.55 -12.67 -4.51
CA ASN A 6 -6.95 -11.35 -4.96
C ASN A 6 -6.78 -10.32 -3.82
N ILE A 7 -5.76 -9.48 -3.88
CA ILE A 7 -5.43 -8.46 -2.89
C ILE A 7 -6.57 -7.48 -2.68
N VAL A 8 -7.33 -7.13 -3.73
CA VAL A 8 -8.51 -6.26 -3.61
C VAL A 8 -9.57 -6.95 -2.75
N PHE A 9 -9.79 -8.25 -2.96
CA PHE A 9 -10.67 -9.05 -2.13
C PHE A 9 -10.16 -9.14 -0.68
N LEU A 10 -8.86 -9.38 -0.46
CA LEU A 10 -8.26 -9.40 0.88
C LEU A 10 -8.47 -8.06 1.61
N ILE A 11 -8.21 -6.94 0.94
CA ILE A 11 -8.39 -5.60 1.51
C ILE A 11 -9.88 -5.30 1.77
N LEU A 12 -10.79 -5.68 0.85
CA LEU A 12 -12.23 -5.55 1.08
C LEU A 12 -12.70 -6.36 2.29
N MET A 13 -12.12 -7.54 2.49
CA MET A 13 -12.39 -8.38 3.65
C MET A 13 -11.86 -7.74 4.96
N LEU A 14 -10.66 -7.15 4.94
CA LEU A 14 -10.13 -6.37 6.06
C LEU A 14 -11.03 -5.19 6.43
N LEU A 15 -11.52 -4.46 5.43
CA LEU A 15 -12.39 -3.30 5.63
C LEU A 15 -13.75 -3.67 6.26
N LYS A 16 -14.30 -4.85 5.94
CA LYS A 16 -15.52 -5.35 6.60
C LYS A 16 -15.31 -5.58 8.09
N ASN A 17 -14.16 -6.13 8.48
CA ASN A 17 -13.84 -6.39 9.88
C ASN A 17 -13.56 -5.11 10.66
N ALA A 18 -12.78 -4.19 10.05
CA ALA A 18 -12.56 -2.87 10.64
C ALA A 18 -13.89 -2.16 10.91
N TYR A 19 -14.82 -2.16 9.94
CA TYR A 19 -16.16 -1.59 10.12
C TYR A 19 -16.93 -2.19 11.30
N ALA A 20 -16.87 -3.51 11.50
CA ALA A 20 -17.50 -4.15 12.66
C ALA A 20 -16.93 -3.59 13.98
N VAL A 21 -15.60 -3.42 14.08
CA VAL A 21 -14.97 -2.82 15.28
C VAL A 21 -15.51 -1.41 15.56
N PHE A 22 -15.75 -0.59 14.52
CA PHE A 22 -16.22 0.78 14.69
C PHE A 22 -17.72 0.91 15.02
N CYS A 23 -18.60 0.08 14.46
CA CYS A 23 -20.06 0.26 14.58
C CYS A 23 -20.67 -0.16 15.92
N PHE A 24 -19.89 -0.78 16.80
CA PHE A 24 -20.42 -1.44 17.99
C PHE A 24 -20.19 -0.69 19.31
N HIS A 25 -19.86 0.60 19.27
CA HIS A 25 -19.91 1.49 20.43
C HIS A 25 -20.95 2.61 20.25
N SER A 26 -21.96 2.59 21.13
CA SER A 26 -22.69 3.79 21.53
C SER A 26 -21.68 4.79 22.14
N PRO A 27 -21.84 6.11 21.98
CA PRO A 27 -20.85 7.07 22.44
C PRO A 27 -20.74 7.02 23.96
N LEU A 28 -19.72 6.35 24.48
CA LEU A 28 -19.26 6.60 25.84
C LEU A 28 -18.57 7.97 25.81
N GLN A 29 -19.37 8.99 26.09
CA GLN A 29 -18.88 10.32 26.48
C GLN A 29 -17.85 10.13 27.62
N GLY A 30 -16.62 10.62 27.45
CA GLY A 30 -15.75 10.87 28.61
C GLY A 30 -14.27 10.50 28.55
N PHE A 31 -13.69 10.04 27.44
CA PHE A 31 -12.27 9.65 27.41
C PHE A 31 -11.43 10.43 26.39
N ASN A 32 -11.41 11.76 26.49
CA ASN A 32 -10.60 12.60 25.60
C ASN A 32 -9.21 12.99 26.14
N HIS A 33 -8.75 12.50 27.29
CA HIS A 33 -7.52 13.04 27.91
C HIS A 33 -6.56 12.05 28.58
N LEU A 34 -6.52 10.78 28.18
CA LEU A 34 -5.48 9.88 28.70
C LEU A 34 -4.26 9.85 27.75
N LYS A 35 -3.17 10.47 28.20
CA LYS A 35 -1.82 10.27 27.63
C LYS A 35 -1.48 8.77 27.67
N PRO A 36 -0.66 8.25 26.74
CA PRO A 36 -0.36 6.82 26.57
C PRO A 36 0.52 6.21 27.69
N LYS A 37 0.43 6.70 28.93
CA LYS A 37 1.26 6.25 30.06
C LYS A 37 0.49 5.64 31.22
N ASN A 38 -0.84 5.57 31.17
CA ASN A 38 -1.60 4.95 32.24
C ASN A 38 -1.90 3.49 31.91
N ARG A 39 -1.06 2.61 32.48
CA ARG A 39 -1.28 1.16 32.58
C ARG A 39 -2.66 0.91 33.18
N LEU A 40 -3.63 0.60 32.34
CA LEU A 40 -4.88 0.01 32.78
C LEU A 40 -4.64 -1.51 32.89
N PHE A 41 -4.68 -2.02 34.12
CA PHE A 41 -4.70 -3.45 34.39
C PHE A 41 -6.06 -3.99 33.92
N TYR A 42 -6.09 -4.59 32.72
CA TYR A 42 -7.25 -5.32 32.23
C TYR A 42 -7.03 -6.81 32.47
N SER A 43 -8.03 -7.50 33.04
CA SER A 43 -8.03 -8.96 33.03
C SER A 43 -8.27 -9.43 31.60
N LEU A 44 -7.32 -10.15 31.01
CA LEU A 44 -7.59 -10.98 29.84
C LEU A 44 -8.83 -11.84 30.12
N ARG A 45 -9.84 -11.79 29.25
CA ARG A 45 -10.96 -12.74 29.27
C ARG A 45 -10.65 -13.91 28.33
N SER A 46 -11.24 -15.06 28.61
CA SER A 46 -10.84 -16.44 28.27
C SER A 46 -10.69 -16.84 26.78
N GLN A 47 -10.54 -15.92 25.83
CA GLN A 47 -10.54 -16.18 24.39
C GLN A 47 -9.44 -15.45 23.58
N ALA A 48 -8.41 -14.90 24.23
CA ALA A 48 -7.27 -14.34 23.49
C ALA A 48 -6.54 -15.44 22.71
N ALA A 49 -6.22 -15.17 21.43
CA ALA A 49 -5.38 -16.08 20.65
C ALA A 49 -3.95 -16.02 21.19
N TYR A 50 -3.34 -17.18 21.43
CA TYR A 50 -1.99 -17.28 21.98
C TYR A 50 -0.99 -17.61 20.89
N LEU A 51 0.07 -16.80 20.76
CA LEU A 51 1.23 -17.10 19.93
C LEU A 51 2.47 -17.23 20.82
N ASN A 52 3.06 -18.43 20.83
CA ASN A 52 4.34 -18.66 21.50
C ASN A 52 5.46 -17.86 20.83
N GLU A 53 6.55 -17.63 21.59
CA GLU A 53 7.65 -16.75 21.18
C GLU A 53 8.27 -17.16 19.84
N GLU A 54 8.57 -18.45 19.69
CA GLU A 54 9.18 -19.00 18.48
C GLU A 54 8.34 -18.70 17.23
N THR A 55 7.03 -18.95 17.32
CA THR A 55 6.10 -18.81 16.20
C THR A 55 5.94 -17.36 15.75
N TRP A 56 5.73 -16.42 16.67
CA TRP A 56 5.52 -15.03 16.24
C TRP A 56 6.83 -14.38 15.80
N ARG A 57 7.97 -14.72 16.41
CA ARG A 57 9.27 -14.22 15.97
C ARG A 57 9.65 -14.75 14.59
N GLU A 58 9.42 -16.04 14.31
CA GLU A 58 9.63 -16.60 12.96
C GLU A 58 8.84 -15.80 11.90
N LYS A 59 7.55 -15.54 12.17
CA LYS A 59 6.69 -14.75 11.28
C LYS A 59 7.18 -13.32 11.10
N VAL A 60 7.61 -12.65 12.17
CA VAL A 60 8.23 -11.32 12.11
C VAL A 60 9.45 -11.34 11.18
N TRP A 61 10.36 -12.30 11.35
CA TRP A 61 11.58 -12.36 10.55
C TRP A 61 11.29 -12.67 9.09
N ALA A 62 10.38 -13.60 8.81
CA ALA A 62 9.94 -13.89 7.45
C ALA A 62 9.33 -12.66 6.77
N HIS A 63 8.43 -11.95 7.45
CA HIS A 63 7.83 -10.71 6.95
C HIS A 63 8.89 -9.64 6.68
N ARG A 64 9.79 -9.41 7.63
CA ARG A 64 10.87 -8.41 7.50
C ARG A 64 11.79 -8.71 6.34
N LYS A 65 12.18 -9.98 6.17
CA LYS A 65 13.00 -10.42 5.05
C LYS A 65 12.32 -10.13 3.71
N ARG A 66 11.03 -10.48 3.58
CA ARG A 66 10.25 -10.20 2.37
C ARG A 66 10.20 -8.71 2.05
N VAL A 67 9.90 -7.86 3.04
CA VAL A 67 9.85 -6.41 2.83
C VAL A 67 11.24 -5.85 2.49
N TYR A 68 12.29 -6.38 3.09
CA TYR A 68 13.68 -6.03 2.73
C TYR A 68 13.98 -6.38 1.28
N GLU A 69 13.68 -7.60 0.82
CA GLU A 69 13.91 -8.04 -0.57
C GLU A 69 13.16 -7.17 -1.59
N LEU A 70 11.95 -6.72 -1.25
CA LEU A 70 11.17 -5.81 -2.09
C LEU A 70 11.81 -4.41 -2.18
N LEU A 71 12.38 -3.90 -1.09
CA LEU A 71 12.89 -2.53 -1.00
C LEU A 71 14.37 -2.39 -1.33
N SER A 72 15.18 -3.43 -1.13
CA SER A 72 16.64 -3.36 -1.25
C SER A 72 17.15 -2.92 -2.62
N PRO A 73 16.50 -3.23 -3.76
CA PRO A 73 16.93 -2.67 -5.05
C PRO A 73 16.79 -1.14 -5.14
N GLY A 74 15.98 -0.54 -4.26
CA GLY A 74 15.76 0.90 -4.17
C GLY A 74 16.60 1.62 -3.12
N PHE A 75 17.46 0.92 -2.36
CA PHE A 75 18.25 1.55 -1.31
C PHE A 75 19.38 2.44 -1.85
N LEU A 76 19.70 3.48 -1.08
CA LEU A 76 20.82 4.35 -1.36
C LEU A 76 22.13 3.58 -1.12
N ARG A 77 22.92 3.42 -2.18
CA ARG A 77 24.19 2.68 -2.13
C ARG A 77 25.13 3.28 -1.07
N GLY A 78 25.74 2.42 -0.25
CA GLY A 78 26.70 2.82 0.78
C GLY A 78 26.11 3.18 2.15
N GLU A 79 24.77 3.19 2.30
CA GLU A 79 24.13 3.22 3.62
C GLU A 79 23.91 1.83 4.24
N GLU A 80 24.17 0.76 3.48
CA GLU A 80 24.20 -0.61 3.97
C GLU A 80 25.34 -0.74 4.98
N ARG A 81 25.04 -0.75 6.29
CA ARG A 81 26.05 -1.14 7.27
C ARG A 81 26.18 -2.67 7.25
N LYS A 82 27.34 -3.15 7.68
CA LYS A 82 27.49 -4.53 8.16
C LYS A 82 27.05 -4.53 9.61
N GLU A 83 25.97 -5.22 9.97
CA GLU A 83 25.64 -5.42 11.38
C GLU A 83 26.54 -6.51 12.01
N SER A 84 26.76 -6.36 13.32
CA SER A 84 27.64 -7.21 14.12
C SER A 84 27.12 -8.64 14.19
N SER A 85 28.05 -9.60 14.21
CA SER A 85 27.86 -11.06 14.17
C SER A 85 27.00 -11.67 15.30
N ASP A 86 26.37 -10.87 16.15
CA ASP A 86 25.67 -11.30 17.37
C ASP A 86 24.16 -11.53 17.17
N ARG A 87 23.55 -11.09 16.06
CA ARG A 87 22.08 -11.15 15.87
C ARG A 87 21.58 -12.31 14.97
N GLY A 88 22.42 -13.30 14.68
CA GLY A 88 22.07 -14.48 13.88
C GLY A 88 21.78 -14.18 12.40
N ASP A 89 21.66 -15.23 11.57
CA ASP A 89 21.53 -15.18 10.10
C ASP A 89 20.26 -14.47 9.56
N SER A 90 19.38 -13.98 10.44
CA SER A 90 18.03 -13.45 10.08
C SER A 90 17.92 -11.92 10.09
N ALA A 91 18.95 -11.20 10.55
CA ALA A 91 18.90 -9.75 10.71
C ALA A 91 19.12 -9.03 9.37
N VAL A 92 18.05 -8.45 8.82
CA VAL A 92 18.11 -7.59 7.62
C VAL A 92 18.29 -6.12 7.97
N GLU A 93 19.22 -5.44 7.29
CA GLU A 93 19.50 -4.02 7.54
C GLU A 93 18.82 -3.09 6.51
N PHE A 94 17.71 -2.50 6.92
CA PHE A 94 17.04 -1.44 6.14
C PHE A 94 17.89 -0.17 6.03
N ALA A 95 17.84 0.49 4.87
CA ALA A 95 18.47 1.77 4.57
C ALA A 95 17.45 2.81 4.06
N ALA A 96 17.88 4.04 3.79
CA ALA A 96 17.05 5.01 3.06
C ALA A 96 16.89 4.59 1.59
N LEU A 97 15.75 4.93 0.97
CA LEU A 97 15.58 4.77 -0.47
C LEU A 97 16.31 5.89 -1.22
N ASP A 98 16.88 5.56 -2.37
CA ASP A 98 17.46 6.54 -3.29
C ASP A 98 16.35 7.44 -3.86
N PRO A 99 16.38 8.76 -3.61
CA PRO A 99 15.36 9.69 -4.11
C PRO A 99 15.37 9.84 -5.64
N HIS A 100 16.42 9.38 -6.32
CA HIS A 100 16.54 9.44 -7.78
C HIS A 100 16.14 8.14 -8.47
N ASN A 101 15.97 7.04 -7.73
CA ASN A 101 15.53 5.79 -8.32
C ASN A 101 14.05 5.89 -8.75
N PRO A 102 13.74 5.81 -10.05
CA PRO A 102 12.41 6.11 -10.57
C PRO A 102 11.34 5.07 -10.22
N ILE A 103 11.77 3.87 -9.83
CA ILE A 103 10.89 2.77 -9.41
C ILE A 103 10.47 2.96 -7.94
N TYR A 104 11.33 3.55 -7.10
CA TYR A 104 11.13 3.60 -5.65
C TYR A 104 10.84 4.98 -5.07
N ASN A 105 11.17 6.06 -5.79
CA ASN A 105 10.99 7.43 -5.31
C ASN A 105 9.52 7.77 -4.97
N PHE A 106 8.55 7.12 -5.62
CA PHE A 106 7.13 7.28 -5.32
C PHE A 106 6.77 6.93 -3.87
N LEU A 107 7.49 6.00 -3.23
CA LEU A 107 7.34 5.66 -1.80
C LEU A 107 7.68 6.85 -0.89
N LEU A 108 8.64 7.69 -1.31
CA LEU A 108 9.05 8.89 -0.58
C LEU A 108 7.99 10.00 -0.71
N GLU A 109 7.53 10.23 -1.93
CA GLU A 109 6.68 11.37 -2.29
C GLU A 109 5.21 11.15 -1.90
N TYR A 110 4.68 9.96 -2.16
CA TYR A 110 3.26 9.66 -1.97
C TYR A 110 2.95 8.98 -0.63
N TYR A 111 3.87 8.18 -0.11
CA TYR A 111 3.66 7.38 1.12
C TYR A 111 4.52 7.83 2.30
N ASN A 112 5.33 8.88 2.12
CA ASN A 112 6.18 9.48 3.15
C ASN A 112 7.11 8.44 3.82
N VAL A 113 7.71 7.54 3.03
CA VAL A 113 8.64 6.49 3.48
C VAL A 113 10.07 7.07 3.55
N ARG A 114 10.27 8.10 4.37
CA ARG A 114 11.54 8.85 4.41
C ARG A 114 12.59 8.20 5.32
N GLY A 115 13.82 8.10 4.80
CA GLY A 115 14.99 7.58 5.51
C GLY A 115 14.85 6.13 5.99
N ARG A 116 15.86 5.64 6.72
CA ARG A 116 15.87 4.28 7.31
C ARG A 116 14.65 3.97 8.18
N LYS A 117 14.14 4.96 8.92
CA LYS A 117 12.95 4.77 9.77
C LYS A 117 11.69 4.53 8.94
N GLY A 118 11.58 5.17 7.76
CA GLY A 118 10.46 4.99 6.85
C GLY A 118 10.40 3.57 6.29
N THR A 119 11.51 3.05 5.79
CA THR A 119 11.60 1.69 5.24
C THR A 119 11.38 0.63 6.32
N LYS A 120 11.98 0.79 7.50
CA LYS A 120 11.71 -0.07 8.67
C LYS A 120 10.24 -0.09 9.08
N ARG A 121 9.51 1.02 8.93
CA ARG A 121 8.08 1.10 9.29
C ARG A 121 7.21 0.19 8.44
N LEU A 122 7.56 -0.04 7.17
CA LEU A 122 6.84 -0.96 6.30
C LEU A 122 7.08 -2.43 6.68
N ALA A 123 8.17 -2.73 7.39
CA ALA A 123 8.55 -4.07 7.82
C ALA A 123 8.07 -4.42 9.24
N ARG A 124 7.12 -3.65 9.78
CA ARG A 124 6.50 -3.94 11.07
C ARG A 124 5.48 -5.04 10.89
N TRP A 125 5.63 -6.09 11.68
CA TRP A 125 4.70 -7.19 11.67
C TRP A 125 3.49 -6.92 12.57
N SER A 126 2.35 -7.43 12.15
CA SER A 126 1.12 -7.52 12.91
C SER A 126 0.61 -8.96 12.75
N PRO A 127 0.18 -9.61 13.86
CA PRO A 127 -0.38 -10.96 13.77
C PRO A 127 -1.65 -11.01 12.92
N GLY A 128 -2.26 -9.85 12.67
CA GLY A 128 -3.55 -9.73 12.03
C GLY A 128 -4.64 -10.43 12.83
N PHE A 129 -5.85 -10.29 12.34
CA PHE A 129 -7.02 -10.91 12.90
C PHE A 129 -7.57 -11.85 11.83
N ASN A 130 -6.86 -12.96 11.60
CA ASN A 130 -7.00 -13.89 10.47
C ASN A 130 -8.43 -13.95 9.90
N VAL A 131 -8.68 -13.19 8.85
CA VAL A 131 -10.03 -12.95 8.32
C VAL A 131 -10.65 -14.22 7.75
N ARG A 132 -9.81 -15.14 7.27
CA ARG A 132 -10.21 -16.35 6.56
C ARG A 132 -10.67 -17.46 7.51
N GLU A 133 -9.90 -17.74 8.56
CA GLU A 133 -10.34 -18.65 9.63
C GLU A 133 -11.58 -18.11 10.36
N ARG A 134 -11.70 -16.78 10.46
CA ARG A 134 -12.84 -16.09 11.06
C ARG A 134 -14.10 -16.13 10.24
N LEU A 135 -14.02 -16.06 8.91
CA LEU A 135 -15.18 -16.30 8.03
C LEU A 135 -15.74 -17.70 8.25
N GLN A 136 -14.88 -18.70 8.43
CA GLN A 136 -15.30 -20.07 8.71
C GLN A 136 -16.02 -20.19 10.07
N LEU A 137 -15.55 -19.46 11.10
CA LEU A 137 -16.21 -19.38 12.41
C LEU A 137 -17.52 -18.59 12.41
N LEU A 138 -17.57 -17.43 11.72
CA LEU A 138 -18.76 -16.58 11.60
C LEU A 138 -19.85 -17.22 10.73
N LEU A 139 -19.47 -17.88 9.63
CA LEU A 139 -20.40 -18.68 8.81
C LEU A 139 -20.89 -19.94 9.54
N GLY A 140 -20.19 -20.35 10.61
CA GLY A 140 -20.61 -21.40 11.54
C GLY A 140 -21.49 -20.93 12.71
N GLY A 141 -21.91 -19.66 12.76
CA GLY A 141 -22.85 -19.13 13.77
C GLY A 141 -22.27 -18.18 14.82
N GLY A 142 -21.03 -17.72 14.66
CA GLY A 142 -20.44 -16.68 15.54
C GLY A 142 -21.17 -15.33 15.45
N THR A 143 -21.18 -14.58 16.55
CA THR A 143 -21.85 -13.28 16.66
C THR A 143 -20.88 -12.11 16.44
N ALA A 144 -21.42 -10.92 16.17
CA ALA A 144 -20.63 -9.70 16.08
C ALA A 144 -20.10 -9.18 17.43
N ALA A 145 -20.50 -9.78 18.56
CA ALA A 145 -19.89 -9.54 19.87
C ALA A 145 -18.51 -10.19 19.97
N ASP A 146 -18.33 -11.36 19.35
CA ASP A 146 -17.06 -12.08 19.27
C ASP A 146 -16.01 -11.22 18.52
N ALA A 147 -16.45 -10.34 17.61
CA ALA A 147 -15.62 -9.36 16.91
C ALA A 147 -14.98 -8.26 17.78
N ARG A 148 -15.54 -7.98 18.95
CA ARG A 148 -15.15 -6.84 19.82
C ARG A 148 -14.00 -7.18 20.79
N GLU A 149 -13.69 -8.46 20.94
CA GLU A 149 -12.84 -8.96 22.04
C GLU A 149 -11.57 -9.65 21.53
N PHE A 150 -11.17 -9.37 20.29
CA PHE A 150 -10.02 -10.04 19.71
C PHE A 150 -8.70 -9.46 20.19
N GLN A 151 -8.04 -10.25 21.01
CA GLN A 151 -6.74 -10.03 21.57
C GLN A 151 -5.81 -11.15 21.10
N VAL A 152 -4.57 -10.80 20.74
CA VAL A 152 -3.53 -11.79 20.48
C VAL A 152 -2.43 -11.61 21.53
N PHE A 153 -2.25 -12.60 22.41
CA PHE A 153 -1.13 -12.61 23.35
C PHE A 153 0.13 -13.11 22.63
N LEU A 154 1.18 -12.29 22.66
CA LEU A 154 2.50 -12.58 22.12
C LEU A 154 3.44 -12.89 23.29
N GLU A 155 3.76 -14.17 23.48
CA GLU A 155 4.65 -14.63 24.54
C GLU A 155 6.02 -13.94 24.44
N ASN A 156 6.54 -13.45 25.57
CA ASN A 156 7.83 -12.78 25.72
C ASN A 156 8.04 -11.53 24.84
N ALA A 157 7.00 -11.03 24.17
CA ALA A 157 7.05 -9.73 23.53
C ALA A 157 7.19 -8.62 24.59
N SER A 158 7.88 -7.54 24.21
CA SER A 158 8.24 -6.41 25.08
C SER A 158 8.08 -5.07 24.37
N GLU A 159 8.14 -3.97 25.13
CA GLU A 159 8.14 -2.62 24.57
C GLU A 159 9.33 -2.39 23.62
N GLU A 160 10.46 -3.06 23.86
CA GLU A 160 11.64 -3.02 22.99
C GLU A 160 11.34 -3.56 21.59
N ASP A 161 10.55 -4.63 21.46
CA ASP A 161 10.14 -5.16 20.15
C ASP A 161 9.29 -4.14 19.35
N VAL A 162 8.54 -3.27 20.04
CA VAL A 162 7.78 -2.17 19.42
C VAL A 162 8.72 -1.01 19.04
N GLU A 163 9.65 -0.66 19.93
CA GLU A 163 10.64 0.41 19.72
C GLU A 163 11.62 0.09 18.57
N GLU A 164 12.05 -1.17 18.47
CA GLU A 164 12.86 -1.68 17.35
C GLU A 164 12.08 -1.85 16.03
N ALA A 165 10.77 -1.53 16.05
CA ALA A 165 9.85 -1.65 14.92
C ALA A 165 9.74 -3.09 14.38
N LEU A 166 9.79 -4.09 15.26
CA LEU A 166 9.41 -5.47 14.94
C LEU A 166 7.88 -5.60 14.90
N LEU A 167 7.20 -4.95 15.84
CA LEU A 167 5.74 -4.96 15.97
C LEU A 167 5.08 -3.66 15.51
N CYS A 168 3.83 -3.74 15.06
CA CYS A 168 3.04 -2.59 14.64
C CYS A 168 2.65 -1.69 15.83
N SER A 169 3.22 -0.48 15.89
CA SER A 169 2.99 0.49 16.99
C SER A 169 1.57 1.07 17.08
N LYS A 170 0.64 0.67 16.21
CA LYS A 170 -0.76 1.14 16.21
C LYS A 170 -1.72 0.15 16.90
N GLY A 171 -1.25 -1.05 17.25
CA GLY A 171 -2.00 -1.90 18.16
C GLY A 171 -1.87 -1.39 19.59
N THR A 172 -2.90 -1.62 20.40
CA THR A 172 -2.78 -1.45 21.84
C THR A 172 -1.99 -2.63 22.38
N PHE A 173 -0.95 -2.36 23.18
CA PHE A 173 -0.15 -3.37 23.84
C PHE A 173 -0.34 -3.25 25.35
N VAL A 174 -0.83 -4.31 25.98
CA VAL A 174 -0.87 -4.40 27.45
C VAL A 174 0.13 -5.46 27.87
N THR A 175 1.11 -5.10 28.71
CA THR A 175 1.96 -6.09 29.37
C THR A 175 1.08 -6.96 30.23
N HIS A 176 1.06 -8.26 29.96
CA HIS A 176 0.23 -9.20 30.70
C HIS A 176 1.04 -10.41 31.16
N GLU A 177 0.69 -10.93 32.33
CA GLU A 177 1.16 -12.22 32.83
C GLU A 177 0.00 -13.22 32.71
N GLU A 178 0.11 -14.14 31.76
CA GLU A 178 -0.89 -15.19 31.52
C GLU A 178 -0.20 -16.56 31.61
N MET A 179 -0.81 -17.50 32.34
CA MET A 179 -0.25 -18.86 32.53
C MET A 179 1.22 -18.89 33.04
N GLY A 180 1.64 -17.87 33.80
CA GLY A 180 3.03 -17.74 34.28
C GLY A 180 4.04 -17.26 33.23
N LYS A 181 3.56 -16.81 32.06
CA LYS A 181 4.36 -16.23 30.97
C LYS A 181 4.08 -14.74 30.85
N ARG A 182 5.12 -13.95 30.63
CA ARG A 182 5.02 -12.53 30.33
C ARG A 182 4.89 -12.31 28.83
N GLY A 183 4.22 -11.25 28.40
CA GLY A 183 4.12 -10.90 27.00
C GLY A 183 3.34 -9.61 26.76
N LEU A 184 3.09 -9.31 25.49
CA LEU A 184 2.22 -8.21 25.08
C LEU A 184 0.92 -8.73 24.47
N VAL A 185 -0.19 -8.08 24.81
CA VAL A 185 -1.49 -8.35 24.19
C VAL A 185 -1.72 -7.34 23.06
N TYR A 186 -1.80 -7.80 21.82
CA TYR A 186 -2.18 -7.00 20.66
C TYR A 186 -3.71 -6.87 20.55
N SER A 187 -4.22 -5.64 20.62
CA SER A 187 -5.68 -5.35 20.59
C SER A 187 -6.03 -4.18 19.66
N LEU A 188 -7.23 -4.25 19.07
CA LEU A 188 -7.81 -3.18 18.23
C LEU A 188 -8.63 -2.15 19.01
N GLN A 189 -8.81 -2.33 20.31
CA GLN A 189 -9.79 -1.56 21.06
C GLN A 189 -9.54 -0.05 21.07
N GLU A 190 -8.32 0.46 20.85
CA GLU A 190 -8.08 1.91 20.87
C GLU A 190 -8.25 2.61 19.50
N LEU A 191 -8.48 1.87 18.41
CA LEU A 191 -8.64 2.42 17.06
C LEU A 191 -10.12 2.74 16.79
N ARG A 192 -10.59 3.90 17.27
CA ARG A 192 -12.03 4.22 17.34
C ARG A 192 -12.39 5.68 17.02
N SER A 193 -11.57 6.42 16.27
CA SER A 193 -11.98 7.80 15.92
C SER A 193 -13.05 7.81 14.82
N ALA A 194 -13.93 8.80 14.85
CA ALA A 194 -14.95 8.98 13.80
C ALA A 194 -14.30 9.22 12.42
N ASP A 195 -13.15 9.91 12.39
CA ASP A 195 -12.38 10.17 11.17
C ASP A 195 -11.77 8.89 10.58
N GLU A 196 -11.34 7.96 11.44
CA GLU A 196 -10.89 6.65 11.02
C GLU A 196 -12.04 5.91 10.34
N LEU A 197 -13.19 5.76 10.99
CA LEU A 197 -14.36 5.08 10.42
C LEU A 197 -14.79 5.65 9.05
N ALA A 198 -14.83 6.97 8.92
CA ALA A 198 -15.12 7.63 7.64
C ALA A 198 -14.11 7.22 6.55
N THR A 199 -12.82 7.18 6.90
CA THR A 199 -11.75 6.73 6.00
C THR A 199 -11.92 5.26 5.59
N TYR A 200 -12.26 4.37 6.53
CA TYR A 200 -12.53 2.95 6.22
C TYR A 200 -13.71 2.79 5.26
N ASN A 201 -14.82 3.50 5.51
CA ASN A 201 -16.00 3.47 4.66
C ASN A 201 -15.72 3.98 3.24
N TRP A 202 -14.91 5.04 3.13
CA TRP A 202 -14.46 5.55 1.84
C TRP A 202 -13.67 4.50 1.07
N TYR A 203 -12.63 3.90 1.69
CA TYR A 203 -11.82 2.87 1.02
C TYR A 203 -12.61 1.60 0.69
N LYS A 204 -13.61 1.24 1.50
CA LYS A 204 -14.48 0.10 1.21
C LYS A 204 -15.32 0.37 -0.03
N SER A 205 -15.92 1.56 -0.10
CA SER A 205 -16.79 1.95 -1.21
C SER A 205 -16.00 2.03 -2.51
N ILE A 206 -14.81 2.62 -2.48
CA ILE A 206 -13.99 2.80 -3.68
C ILE A 206 -13.46 1.48 -4.23
N LEU A 207 -12.98 0.57 -3.37
CA LEU A 207 -12.50 -0.74 -3.81
C LEU A 207 -13.64 -1.61 -4.34
N ALA A 208 -14.81 -1.57 -3.69
CA ALA A 208 -15.96 -2.35 -4.13
C ALA A 208 -16.46 -1.87 -5.49
N SER A 209 -16.54 -0.56 -5.69
CA SER A 209 -16.94 0.02 -6.96
C SER A 209 -15.91 -0.26 -8.07
N THR A 210 -14.63 -0.02 -7.78
CA THR A 210 -13.53 -0.29 -8.72
C THR A 210 -13.50 -1.75 -9.17
N ALA A 211 -13.64 -2.69 -8.24
CA ALA A 211 -13.64 -4.12 -8.55
C ALA A 211 -14.86 -4.55 -9.40
N ALA A 212 -15.96 -3.82 -9.36
CA ALA A 212 -17.16 -4.10 -10.15
C ALA A 212 -17.11 -3.51 -11.57
N ASN A 213 -16.18 -2.58 -11.83
CA ASN A 213 -16.06 -1.90 -13.12
C ASN A 213 -15.40 -2.82 -14.17
N ALA A 214 -15.76 -2.61 -15.44
CA ALA A 214 -15.07 -3.26 -16.54
C ALA A 214 -13.64 -2.69 -16.69
N PRO A 215 -12.60 -3.54 -16.82
CA PRO A 215 -11.24 -3.05 -16.95
C PRO A 215 -11.01 -2.34 -18.29
N VAL A 216 -10.40 -1.16 -18.22
CA VAL A 216 -9.97 -0.38 -19.40
C VAL A 216 -8.47 -0.56 -19.59
N LEU A 217 -8.07 -1.11 -20.75
CA LEU A 217 -6.69 -1.52 -21.05
C LEU A 217 -6.05 -0.73 -22.21
N ASN A 218 -6.72 0.29 -22.73
CA ASN A 218 -6.26 1.06 -23.89
C ASN A 218 -5.63 2.43 -23.52
N CYS A 219 -5.30 2.65 -22.24
CA CYS A 219 -4.57 3.84 -21.78
C CYS A 219 -3.06 3.74 -22.07
N TYR A 220 -2.51 2.53 -22.11
CA TYR A 220 -1.10 2.23 -22.41
C TYR A 220 -0.05 2.96 -21.53
N GLY A 221 -0.43 3.50 -20.38
CA GLY A 221 0.51 4.27 -19.55
C GLY A 221 0.77 5.68 -20.08
N LEU A 222 -0.11 6.22 -20.95
CA LEU A 222 0.00 7.58 -21.49
C LEU A 222 -0.08 8.70 -20.42
N HIS A 223 -0.29 8.34 -19.15
CA HIS A 223 -0.19 9.23 -18.00
C HIS A 223 1.13 10.03 -18.01
N GLU A 224 2.27 9.35 -18.02
CA GLU A 224 3.60 9.99 -17.98
C GLU A 224 3.92 10.76 -19.28
N TRP A 225 3.27 10.40 -20.39
CA TRP A 225 3.39 11.10 -21.67
C TRP A 225 2.61 12.41 -21.67
N ALA A 226 1.38 12.38 -21.14
CA ALA A 226 0.55 13.57 -20.94
C ALA A 226 1.18 14.57 -19.94
N MET A 227 2.01 14.09 -19.01
CA MET A 227 2.81 14.94 -18.14
C MET A 227 3.91 15.69 -18.88
N GLN A 228 4.44 15.18 -19.99
CA GLN A 228 5.52 15.79 -20.78
C GLN A 228 5.05 16.42 -22.10
N TYR A 229 3.75 16.35 -22.39
CA TYR A 229 3.16 16.93 -23.59
C TYR A 229 3.37 18.44 -23.65
N GLN A 230 3.97 18.92 -24.74
CA GLN A 230 4.22 20.34 -24.97
C GLN A 230 4.16 20.61 -26.47
N PRO A 231 2.98 20.93 -27.02
CA PRO A 231 2.89 21.40 -28.38
C PRO A 231 3.52 22.80 -28.49
N GLU A 232 3.82 23.22 -29.72
CA GLU A 232 4.48 24.50 -29.97
C GLU A 232 3.70 25.68 -29.37
N GLY A 233 4.41 26.55 -28.64
CA GLY A 233 3.83 27.73 -28.00
C GLY A 233 3.22 27.49 -26.60
N GLU A 234 3.14 26.26 -26.12
CA GLU A 234 2.69 25.98 -24.74
C GLU A 234 3.85 26.11 -23.72
N PRO A 235 3.55 26.53 -22.48
CA PRO A 235 4.55 26.65 -21.42
C PRO A 235 5.13 25.29 -21.04
N ASP A 236 6.27 25.31 -20.35
CA ASP A 236 6.90 24.09 -19.85
C ASP A 236 5.96 23.29 -18.95
N PRO A 237 5.85 21.96 -19.15
CA PRO A 237 5.05 21.13 -18.28
C PRO A 237 5.53 21.20 -16.83
N PRO A 238 4.62 21.28 -15.83
CA PRO A 238 4.99 21.31 -14.42
C PRO A 238 5.88 20.15 -13.98
N SER A 239 5.73 19.01 -14.65
CA SER A 239 6.49 17.77 -14.44
C SER A 239 8.00 17.90 -14.57
N ARG A 240 8.48 18.81 -15.42
CA ARG A 240 9.93 19.04 -15.63
C ARG A 240 10.65 19.52 -14.37
N SER A 241 9.93 20.11 -13.42
CA SER A 241 10.52 20.62 -12.17
C SER A 241 10.90 19.52 -11.17
N TYR A 242 10.19 18.39 -11.16
CA TYR A 242 10.43 17.30 -10.22
C TYR A 242 10.94 16.02 -10.89
N GLN A 243 10.68 15.81 -12.19
CA GLN A 243 11.20 14.67 -12.92
C GLN A 243 12.54 14.99 -13.60
N LYS A 244 13.59 14.26 -13.19
CA LYS A 244 14.98 14.52 -13.63
C LYS A 244 15.54 13.50 -14.62
N LEU A 245 14.77 12.48 -14.98
CA LEU A 245 15.19 11.49 -15.95
C LEU A 245 15.33 12.10 -17.34
N LYS A 246 16.33 11.65 -18.09
CA LYS A 246 16.46 11.99 -19.52
C LYS A 246 15.29 11.39 -20.29
N LEU A 247 14.89 12.03 -21.38
CA LEU A 247 13.91 11.45 -22.31
C LEU A 247 14.60 10.45 -23.24
N ARG A 248 13.93 9.32 -23.52
CA ARG A 248 14.38 8.32 -24.51
C ARG A 248 13.93 8.62 -25.94
N VAL A 249 12.98 9.55 -26.10
CA VAL A 249 12.38 9.96 -27.37
C VAL A 249 12.34 11.49 -27.48
N SER A 250 12.15 12.02 -28.68
CA SER A 250 12.03 13.46 -28.90
C SER A 250 10.68 14.01 -28.41
N GLN A 251 10.60 15.33 -28.22
CA GLN A 251 9.35 16.00 -27.88
C GLN A 251 8.25 15.77 -28.94
N GLN A 252 8.62 15.71 -30.23
CA GLN A 252 7.67 15.41 -31.30
C GLN A 252 7.03 14.04 -31.12
N VAL A 253 7.82 13.01 -30.81
CA VAL A 253 7.30 11.65 -30.57
C VAL A 253 6.38 11.62 -29.35
N ILE A 254 6.67 12.40 -28.31
CA ILE A 254 5.80 12.52 -27.14
C ILE A 254 4.46 13.15 -27.53
N ASN A 255 4.49 14.24 -28.29
CA ASN A 255 3.29 14.92 -28.76
C ASN A 255 2.46 14.01 -29.66
N ASP A 256 3.08 13.38 -30.65
CA ASP A 256 2.41 12.42 -31.56
C ASP A 256 1.76 11.27 -30.77
N ALA A 257 2.43 10.72 -29.77
CA ALA A 257 1.88 9.64 -28.94
C ALA A 257 0.66 10.09 -28.13
N VAL A 258 0.65 11.32 -27.61
CA VAL A 258 -0.50 11.86 -26.85
C VAL A 258 -1.66 12.22 -27.78
N GLU A 259 -1.38 12.77 -28.97
CA GLU A 259 -2.40 13.22 -29.93
C GLU A 259 -3.06 12.05 -30.68
N GLN A 260 -2.30 11.02 -31.03
CA GLN A 260 -2.80 9.86 -31.80
C GLN A 260 -3.54 8.83 -30.93
N ASN A 261 -3.48 8.95 -29.61
CA ASN A 261 -4.09 8.01 -28.69
C ASN A 261 -5.09 8.71 -27.77
N VAL A 262 -6.14 8.00 -27.41
CA VAL A 262 -7.13 8.53 -26.48
C VAL A 262 -6.60 8.39 -25.06
N VAL A 263 -6.15 9.50 -24.46
CA VAL A 263 -5.86 9.55 -23.02
C VAL A 263 -7.17 9.28 -22.28
N CYS A 264 -7.24 8.20 -21.51
CA CYS A 264 -8.44 7.80 -20.76
C CYS A 264 -8.17 7.64 -19.27
N CYS A 265 -7.29 8.50 -18.73
CA CYS A 265 -6.92 8.45 -17.32
C CYS A 265 -8.11 8.87 -16.44
N THR A 266 -8.54 7.97 -15.56
CA THR A 266 -9.58 8.24 -14.55
C THR A 266 -9.01 8.51 -13.15
N HIS A 267 -7.70 8.36 -12.97
CA HIS A 267 -7.06 8.60 -11.69
C HIS A 267 -6.98 10.10 -11.40
N PHE A 268 -7.79 10.58 -10.46
CA PHE A 268 -7.92 12.02 -10.15
C PHE A 268 -6.60 12.65 -9.72
N ASP A 269 -5.83 11.98 -8.85
CA ASP A 269 -4.57 12.51 -8.32
C ASP A 269 -3.48 12.66 -9.40
N ALA A 270 -3.64 11.99 -10.54
CA ALA A 270 -2.75 12.08 -11.69
C ALA A 270 -2.94 13.37 -12.49
N LEU A 271 -4.17 13.91 -12.58
CA LEU A 271 -4.47 15.08 -13.43
C LEU A 271 -3.72 16.34 -13.02
N ARG A 272 -3.34 16.47 -11.75
CA ARG A 272 -2.58 17.64 -11.27
C ARG A 272 -1.20 17.74 -11.91
N PHE A 273 -0.67 16.63 -12.41
CA PHE A 273 0.64 16.53 -13.02
C PHE A 273 0.65 16.67 -14.54
N PHE A 274 -0.53 16.55 -15.18
CA PHE A 274 -0.65 16.71 -16.63
C PHE A 274 -0.18 18.09 -17.07
N ALA A 275 0.47 18.14 -18.23
CA ALA A 275 0.66 19.40 -18.92
C ALA A 275 -0.70 20.07 -19.16
N PRO A 276 -0.81 21.41 -19.03
CA PRO A 276 -2.07 22.12 -19.21
C PRO A 276 -2.79 21.77 -20.51
N ALA A 277 -2.05 21.66 -21.63
CA ALA A 277 -2.60 21.30 -22.93
C ALA A 277 -3.09 19.85 -23.00
N ALA A 278 -2.45 18.91 -22.29
CA ALA A 278 -2.85 17.50 -22.30
C ALA A 278 -4.15 17.23 -21.52
N LYS A 279 -4.50 18.06 -20.53
CA LYS A 279 -5.73 17.89 -19.75
C LYS A 279 -6.98 17.87 -20.62
N LYS A 280 -6.97 18.69 -21.69
CA LYS A 280 -8.08 18.81 -22.64
C LYS A 280 -8.21 17.61 -23.59
N LEU A 281 -7.16 16.80 -23.70
CA LEU A 281 -7.11 15.61 -24.55
C LEU A 281 -7.58 14.35 -23.82
N ASN A 282 -7.80 14.43 -22.51
CA ASN A 282 -8.37 13.33 -21.76
C ASN A 282 -9.84 13.13 -22.18
N LYS A 283 -10.22 11.88 -22.46
CA LYS A 283 -11.58 11.45 -22.80
C LYS A 283 -12.59 11.90 -21.73
N HIS A 284 -12.14 11.90 -20.47
CA HIS A 284 -12.96 12.34 -19.35
C HIS A 284 -12.78 13.83 -19.14
N ASP A 285 -13.90 14.55 -19.05
CA ASP A 285 -13.90 15.97 -18.69
C ASP A 285 -13.16 16.16 -17.36
N PRO A 286 -12.09 16.99 -17.31
CA PRO A 286 -11.35 17.23 -16.07
C PRO A 286 -12.22 17.78 -14.93
N SER A 287 -13.31 18.48 -15.22
CA SER A 287 -14.27 18.95 -14.21
C SER A 287 -15.09 17.81 -13.60
N PHE A 288 -15.26 16.71 -14.33
CA PHE A 288 -15.95 15.51 -13.87
C PHE A 288 -15.03 14.55 -13.12
N LEU A 289 -13.72 14.61 -13.37
CA LEU A 289 -12.73 13.91 -12.58
C LEU A 289 -12.51 14.67 -11.27
N SER A 290 -13.32 14.34 -10.27
CA SER A 290 -13.24 14.86 -8.90
C SER A 290 -13.04 13.74 -7.88
N ARG A 291 -12.73 14.09 -6.62
CA ARG A 291 -12.63 13.10 -5.55
C ARG A 291 -13.97 12.38 -5.34
N GLU A 292 -15.07 13.11 -5.40
CA GLU A 292 -16.44 12.62 -5.22
C GLU A 292 -16.80 11.60 -6.31
N ASN A 293 -16.40 11.87 -7.56
CA ASN A 293 -16.67 11.00 -8.70
C ASN A 293 -15.66 9.86 -8.86
N GLN A 294 -14.58 9.81 -8.06
CA GLN A 294 -13.60 8.73 -8.12
C GLN A 294 -14.27 7.35 -7.96
N LEU A 295 -15.28 7.26 -7.09
CA LEU A 295 -16.08 6.04 -6.90
C LEU A 295 -16.71 5.51 -8.19
N LEU A 296 -17.06 6.39 -9.13
CA LEU A 296 -17.78 6.02 -10.36
C LEU A 296 -16.83 5.67 -11.52
N LEU A 297 -15.61 6.19 -11.49
CA LEU A 297 -14.73 6.25 -12.67
C LEU A 297 -13.46 5.42 -12.53
N GLU A 298 -13.09 5.03 -11.31
CA GLU A 298 -11.82 4.34 -11.10
C GLU A 298 -11.75 3.02 -11.89
N ASN A 299 -10.66 2.88 -12.65
CA ASN A 299 -10.44 1.75 -13.54
C ASN A 299 -9.65 0.66 -12.79
N PRO A 300 -10.18 -0.55 -12.64
CA PRO A 300 -9.51 -1.61 -11.88
C PRO A 300 -8.20 -2.08 -12.52
N ALA A 301 -8.00 -1.87 -13.82
CA ALA A 301 -6.75 -2.22 -14.49
C ALA A 301 -5.70 -1.08 -14.47
N CYS A 302 -6.01 0.07 -13.89
CA CYS A 302 -5.07 1.19 -13.82
C CYS A 302 -3.89 0.83 -12.88
N LEU A 303 -2.66 1.08 -13.33
CA LEU A 303 -1.46 0.90 -12.51
C LEU A 303 -1.51 1.75 -11.25
N HIS A 304 -2.00 3.00 -11.36
CA HIS A 304 -2.10 3.92 -10.23
C HIS A 304 -3.14 3.48 -9.18
N SER A 305 -4.26 2.91 -9.62
CA SER A 305 -5.24 2.32 -8.70
C SER A 305 -4.67 1.08 -8.00
N SER A 306 -3.81 0.32 -8.67
CA SER A 306 -3.08 -0.80 -8.07
C SER A 306 -2.02 -0.33 -7.06
N MET A 307 -1.32 0.78 -7.35
CA MET A 307 -0.37 1.40 -6.42
C MET A 307 -1.06 1.92 -5.15
N ASP A 308 -2.27 2.49 -5.28
CA ASP A 308 -3.04 3.01 -4.15
C ASP A 308 -3.42 1.94 -3.12
N LEU A 309 -3.40 0.66 -3.49
CA LEU A 309 -3.60 -0.44 -2.54
C LEU A 309 -2.59 -0.43 -1.39
N LEU A 310 -1.35 -0.01 -1.64
CA LEU A 310 -0.34 0.14 -0.58
C LEU A 310 -0.76 1.20 0.44
N LYS A 311 -1.37 2.30 -0.01
CA LYS A 311 -1.82 3.40 0.86
C LYS A 311 -2.92 2.89 1.78
N ILE A 312 -3.84 2.12 1.21
CA ILE A 312 -4.92 1.48 1.94
C ILE A 312 -4.32 0.49 2.94
N ALA A 313 -3.46 -0.44 2.52
CA ALA A 313 -2.83 -1.42 3.41
C ALA A 313 -2.05 -0.78 4.58
N ILE A 314 -1.31 0.31 4.35
CA ILE A 314 -0.62 1.07 5.43
C ILE A 314 -1.62 1.68 6.43
N LYS A 315 -2.79 2.13 5.96
CA LYS A 315 -3.84 2.65 6.84
C LYS A 315 -4.52 1.52 7.62
N LEU A 316 -4.73 0.37 6.98
CA LEU A 316 -5.37 -0.82 7.55
C LEU A 316 -4.43 -1.73 8.33
N SER A 317 -3.12 -1.48 8.36
CA SER A 317 -2.14 -2.39 8.94
C SER A 317 -2.39 -2.82 10.40
N PRO A 318 -3.14 -2.09 11.25
CA PRO A 318 -3.54 -2.64 12.54
C PRO A 318 -4.58 -3.76 12.44
N PHE A 319 -5.46 -3.69 11.44
CA PHE A 319 -6.60 -4.57 11.24
C PHE A 319 -6.28 -5.79 10.38
N GLY A 320 -5.17 -5.76 9.65
CA GLY A 320 -4.74 -6.81 8.75
C GLY A 320 -3.45 -7.51 9.15
N GLU A 321 -3.29 -8.69 8.58
CA GLU A 321 -2.01 -9.41 8.62
C GLU A 321 -0.98 -8.58 7.86
N ALA A 322 0.25 -8.57 8.37
CA ALA A 322 1.36 -7.85 7.74
C ALA A 322 1.59 -8.27 6.28
N GLU A 323 1.16 -9.48 5.92
CA GLU A 323 1.38 -10.10 4.63
C GLU A 323 0.58 -9.38 3.54
N THR A 324 -0.61 -8.86 3.87
CA THR A 324 -1.40 -8.02 2.93
C THR A 324 -0.68 -6.72 2.60
N LEU A 325 0.08 -6.14 3.54
CA LEU A 325 0.89 -4.95 3.27
C LEU A 325 2.08 -5.29 2.36
N ALA A 326 2.73 -6.42 2.59
CA ALA A 326 3.82 -6.88 1.72
C ALA A 326 3.33 -7.18 0.29
N ASP A 327 2.15 -7.80 0.14
CA ASP A 327 1.51 -8.00 -1.17
C ASP A 327 1.22 -6.65 -1.85
N ALA A 328 0.68 -5.68 -1.10
CA ALA A 328 0.37 -4.36 -1.66
C ALA A 328 1.64 -3.59 -2.05
N LEU A 329 2.72 -3.76 -1.30
CA LEU A 329 4.02 -3.20 -1.61
C LEU A 329 4.57 -3.79 -2.90
N GLU A 330 4.54 -5.12 -3.05
CA GLU A 330 4.97 -5.82 -4.27
C GLU A 330 4.17 -5.34 -5.49
N VAL A 331 2.84 -5.30 -5.39
CA VAL A 331 1.97 -4.78 -6.46
C VAL A 331 2.32 -3.34 -6.82
N SER A 332 2.56 -2.47 -5.83
CA SER A 332 2.89 -1.07 -6.08
C SER A 332 4.23 -0.90 -6.80
N ILE A 333 5.24 -1.70 -6.44
CA ILE A 333 6.57 -1.70 -7.09
C ILE A 333 6.46 -2.26 -8.51
N MET A 334 5.73 -3.36 -8.72
CA MET A 334 5.51 -3.92 -10.05
C MET A 334 4.75 -2.94 -10.96
N SER A 335 3.72 -2.28 -10.42
CA SER A 335 2.95 -1.26 -11.12
C SER A 335 3.84 -0.09 -11.53
N ARG A 336 4.63 0.45 -10.60
CA ARG A 336 5.54 1.56 -10.90
C ARG A 336 6.66 1.16 -11.87
N THR A 337 7.16 -0.07 -11.79
CA THR A 337 8.14 -0.61 -12.74
C THR A 337 7.58 -0.61 -14.17
N LEU A 338 6.34 -1.10 -14.35
CA LEU A 338 5.68 -1.10 -15.65
C LEU A 338 5.38 0.33 -16.15
N ASP A 339 4.94 1.22 -15.25
CA ASP A 339 4.66 2.62 -15.55
C ASP A 339 5.91 3.38 -16.03
N VAL A 340 7.04 3.23 -15.32
CA VAL A 340 8.33 3.82 -15.72
C VAL A 340 8.85 3.18 -17.01
N ALA A 341 8.73 1.85 -17.18
CA ALA A 341 9.19 1.19 -18.39
C ALA A 341 8.45 1.70 -19.64
N ALA A 342 7.15 1.97 -19.50
CA ALA A 342 6.31 2.49 -20.59
C ALA A 342 6.41 4.00 -20.79
N SER A 343 7.06 4.72 -19.88
CA SER A 343 7.17 6.18 -19.91
C SER A 343 8.05 6.70 -21.07
N PRO A 344 8.03 8.02 -21.36
CA PRO A 344 8.95 8.63 -22.31
C PRO A 344 10.36 8.86 -21.73
N TYR A 345 10.60 8.45 -20.46
CA TYR A 345 11.90 8.60 -19.82
C TYR A 345 12.82 7.42 -20.11
N ASP A 346 14.11 7.69 -20.00
CA ASP A 346 15.18 6.69 -20.06
C ASP A 346 15.59 6.28 -18.65
N ALA A 347 15.23 5.05 -18.27
CA ALA A 347 15.57 4.46 -16.99
C ALA A 347 16.58 3.30 -17.11
N ARG A 348 17.30 3.19 -18.23
CA ARG A 348 18.27 2.10 -18.47
C ARG A 348 19.42 2.08 -17.48
N ASP A 349 19.85 3.26 -16.99
CA ASP A 349 20.86 3.38 -15.94
C ASP A 349 20.42 2.76 -14.61
N TYR A 350 19.11 2.54 -14.43
CA TYR A 350 18.51 1.84 -13.29
C TYR A 350 18.17 0.37 -13.60
N GLY A 351 18.64 -0.17 -14.73
CA GLY A 351 18.41 -1.55 -15.15
C GLY A 351 17.04 -1.82 -15.77
N LEU A 352 16.27 -0.77 -16.08
CA LEU A 352 14.92 -0.91 -16.64
C LEU A 352 14.93 -0.71 -18.15
N SER A 353 14.53 -1.74 -18.90
CA SER A 353 14.38 -1.66 -20.35
C SER A 353 13.05 -0.99 -20.73
N PRO A 354 13.04 -0.07 -21.71
CA PRO A 354 11.83 0.63 -22.10
C PRO A 354 10.85 -0.29 -22.85
N ILE A 355 9.55 -0.09 -22.59
CA ILE A 355 8.44 -0.60 -23.38
C ILE A 355 8.01 0.53 -24.31
N MET A 356 8.28 0.38 -25.61
CA MET A 356 8.11 1.42 -26.61
C MET A 356 6.64 1.60 -27.03
N ILE A 357 5.79 2.13 -26.15
CA ILE A 357 4.35 2.28 -26.39
C ILE A 357 3.98 3.25 -27.53
N GLU A 358 4.95 3.98 -28.09
CA GLU A 358 4.79 4.73 -29.34
C GLU A 358 4.61 3.80 -30.55
N THR A 359 4.91 2.50 -30.41
CA THR A 359 4.73 1.45 -31.43
C THR A 359 3.55 0.54 -31.11
N ALA A 360 3.00 -0.15 -32.12
CA ALA A 360 1.91 -1.12 -31.93
C ALA A 360 2.38 -2.36 -31.14
N GLU A 361 3.62 -2.79 -31.38
CA GLU A 361 4.27 -3.90 -30.69
C GLU A 361 4.46 -3.58 -29.20
N GLY A 362 4.97 -2.39 -28.88
CA GLY A 362 5.14 -1.93 -27.51
C GLY A 362 3.81 -1.82 -26.75
N LYS A 363 2.75 -1.31 -27.39
CA LYS A 363 1.39 -1.31 -26.80
C LYS A 363 0.89 -2.72 -26.50
N SER A 364 1.18 -3.68 -27.39
CA SER A 364 0.81 -5.08 -27.18
C SER A 364 1.56 -5.70 -26.00
N VAL A 365 2.87 -5.43 -25.88
CA VAL A 365 3.70 -5.85 -24.73
C VAL A 365 3.19 -5.24 -23.43
N TYR A 366 2.93 -3.93 -23.42
CA TYR A 366 2.38 -3.23 -22.25
C TYR A 366 1.06 -3.85 -21.81
N LYS A 367 0.12 -4.02 -22.74
CA LYS A 367 -1.20 -4.58 -22.45
C LYS A 367 -1.10 -5.99 -21.86
N ALA A 368 -0.22 -6.84 -22.39
CA ALA A 368 0.01 -8.18 -21.86
C ALA A 368 0.53 -8.14 -20.41
N GLN A 369 1.48 -7.24 -20.12
CA GLN A 369 2.01 -7.07 -18.75
C GLN A 369 0.97 -6.47 -17.79
N GLN A 370 0.18 -5.50 -18.25
CA GLN A 370 -0.92 -4.91 -17.48
C GLN A 370 -1.98 -5.96 -17.13
N VAL A 371 -2.37 -6.81 -18.09
CA VAL A 371 -3.31 -7.92 -17.85
C VAL A 371 -2.72 -8.94 -16.89
N LYS A 372 -1.43 -9.28 -17.03
CA LYS A 372 -0.76 -10.18 -16.09
C LYS A 372 -0.81 -9.60 -14.68
N LEU A 373 -0.45 -8.32 -14.51
CA LEU A 373 -0.49 -7.64 -13.22
C LEU A 373 -1.91 -7.63 -12.63
N PHE A 374 -2.89 -7.22 -13.42
CA PHE A 374 -4.30 -7.17 -13.03
C PHE A 374 -4.84 -8.54 -12.57
N ASN A 375 -4.41 -9.64 -13.20
CA ASN A 375 -4.85 -10.99 -12.86
C ASN A 375 -3.98 -11.69 -11.79
N SER A 376 -2.81 -11.14 -11.43
CA SER A 376 -1.89 -11.78 -10.49
C SER A 376 -2.29 -11.55 -9.03
N PHE A 377 -3.18 -10.59 -8.79
CA PHE A 377 -3.59 -10.13 -7.48
C PHE A 377 -5.08 -9.79 -7.46
#